data_AF-X1H182-F1
#
_entry.id   AF-X1H182-F1
#
_cell.length_a   1.000
_cell.length_b   1.000
_cell.length_c   1.000
_cell.angle_alpha   90.00
_cell.angle_beta   90.00
_cell.angle_gamma   90.00
#
_symmetry.space_group_name_H-M   'P 1'
#
loop_
_entity.id
_entity.type
_entity.pdbx_description
1 polymer ?
#
loop_
_entity_poly.entity_id
_entity_poly.type
_entity_poly.pdbx_seq_one_letter_code
_entity_poly.pdbx_strand_id
1 'polypeptide(L)'
;IVLATLYGCITETSGPAAEKKIEKLEEFKLEEKECEIAKKEISNSVEKKDIDGIIKHLQNSHPSLYIIRMHAAGALGEIRDPRAVQPLIDALKDEHEHVRFCVIGALEEIGDARSVEPLIDAIKGKRRFERKVVAEALKKITGESLGKDHGKWEAWWEQNKGTIQKSR
;
A
#
# COMPACT_ATOMS: atom_id res chain seq x y z
N ILE A 1 -27.22 5.93 20.25
CA ILE A 1 -28.64 6.20 20.61
C ILE A 1 -29.46 6.57 19.37
N VAL A 2 -29.03 7.51 18.52
CA VAL A 2 -29.74 7.88 17.26
C VAL A 2 -29.86 6.72 16.25
N LEU A 3 -28.93 5.76 16.23
CA LEU A 3 -28.97 4.61 15.32
C LEU A 3 -29.91 3.46 15.76
N ALA A 4 -30.23 3.35 17.06
CA ALA A 4 -31.13 2.30 17.57
C ALA A 4 -32.61 2.60 17.24
N THR A 5 -32.98 3.88 17.23
CA THR A 5 -34.31 4.34 16.81
C THR A 5 -34.51 4.24 15.30
N LEU A 6 -33.46 4.41 14.49
CA LEU A 6 -33.53 4.14 13.04
C LEU A 6 -33.64 2.64 12.73
N TYR A 7 -33.01 1.75 13.50
CA TYR A 7 -33.12 0.29 13.34
C TYR A 7 -34.54 -0.22 13.59
N GLY A 8 -35.22 0.32 14.62
CA GLY A 8 -36.60 -0.06 14.95
C GLY A 8 -37.65 0.32 13.91
N CYS A 9 -37.48 1.45 13.20
CA CYS A 9 -38.40 1.86 12.13
C CYS A 9 -38.22 1.07 10.83
N ILE A 10 -37.03 0.51 10.55
CA ILE A 10 -36.74 -0.18 9.27
C ILE A 10 -37.25 -1.63 9.30
N THR A 11 -37.25 -2.29 10.46
CA THR A 11 -37.75 -3.67 10.61
C THR A 11 -39.26 -3.80 10.39
N GLU A 12 -40.01 -2.70 10.41
CA GLU A 12 -41.45 -2.69 10.13
C GLU A 12 -41.80 -2.64 8.63
N THR A 13 -40.83 -2.35 7.75
CA THR A 13 -41.00 -2.39 6.30
C THR A 13 -40.21 -3.55 5.69
N SER A 14 -40.71 -4.78 5.84
CA SER A 14 -40.10 -5.99 5.25
C SER A 14 -40.47 -6.14 3.77
N GLY A 15 -39.55 -5.73 2.91
CA GLY A 15 -39.57 -6.04 1.47
C GLY A 15 -38.16 -6.32 0.96
N PRO A 16 -37.98 -7.03 -0.17
CA PRO A 16 -36.66 -7.49 -0.65
C PRO A 16 -35.63 -6.36 -0.85
N ALA A 17 -36.11 -5.13 -1.13
CA ALA A 17 -35.27 -3.96 -1.27
C ALA A 17 -34.75 -3.40 0.08
N ALA A 18 -35.52 -3.53 1.16
CA ALA A 18 -35.10 -3.14 2.51
C ALA A 18 -34.10 -4.14 3.08
N GLU A 19 -34.33 -5.44 2.89
CA GLU A 19 -33.42 -6.52 3.29
C GLU A 19 -32.03 -6.37 2.64
N LYS A 20 -32.00 -6.14 1.32
CA LYS A 20 -30.74 -5.91 0.58
C LYS A 20 -30.00 -4.65 1.02
N LYS A 21 -30.74 -3.64 1.51
CA LYS A 21 -30.14 -2.40 2.05
C LYS A 21 -29.57 -2.61 3.44
N ILE A 22 -30.23 -3.44 4.27
CA ILE A 22 -29.73 -3.85 5.59
C ILE A 22 -28.47 -4.70 5.45
N GLU A 23 -28.47 -5.70 4.56
CA GLU A 23 -27.31 -6.56 4.29
C GLU A 23 -26.07 -5.73 3.90
N LYS A 24 -26.24 -4.76 2.99
CA LYS A 24 -25.16 -3.83 2.59
C LYS A 24 -24.69 -2.92 3.72
N LEU A 25 -25.58 -2.54 4.64
CA LEU A 25 -25.24 -1.73 5.82
C LEU A 25 -24.52 -2.57 6.90
N GLU A 26 -24.85 -3.85 7.02
CA GLU A 26 -24.18 -4.79 7.91
C GLU A 26 -22.77 -5.10 7.40
N GLU A 27 -22.62 -5.35 6.09
CA GLU A 27 -21.33 -5.51 5.40
C GLU A 27 -20.42 -4.29 5.63
N PHE A 28 -20.94 -3.07 5.44
CA PHE A 28 -20.17 -1.84 5.68
C PHE A 28 -19.73 -1.66 7.15
N LYS A 29 -20.57 -2.04 8.11
CA LYS A 29 -20.21 -1.99 9.55
C LYS A 29 -19.16 -3.04 9.92
N LEU A 30 -19.20 -4.21 9.29
CA LEU A 30 -18.20 -5.25 9.43
C LEU A 30 -16.85 -4.77 8.89
N GLU A 31 -16.82 -4.16 7.70
CA GLU A 31 -15.61 -3.58 7.09
C GLU A 31 -14.96 -2.50 7.97
N GLU A 32 -15.76 -1.60 8.56
CA GLU A 32 -15.25 -0.55 9.46
C GLU A 32 -14.59 -1.15 10.71
N LYS A 33 -15.22 -2.17 11.30
CA LYS A 33 -14.70 -2.85 12.49
C LYS A 33 -13.43 -3.65 12.18
N GLU A 34 -13.37 -4.34 11.04
CA GLU A 34 -12.20 -5.07 10.58
C GLU A 34 -11.01 -4.16 10.33
N CYS A 35 -11.26 -2.97 9.76
CA CYS A 35 -10.24 -1.96 9.55
C CYS A 35 -9.63 -1.47 10.87
N GLU A 36 -10.45 -1.24 11.90
CA GLU A 36 -9.96 -0.82 13.23
C GLU A 36 -9.17 -1.92 13.94
N ILE A 37 -9.62 -3.18 13.85
CA ILE A 37 -8.87 -4.33 14.38
C ILE A 37 -7.51 -4.45 13.69
N ALA A 38 -7.50 -4.42 12.36
CA ALA A 38 -6.28 -4.56 11.58
C ALA A 38 -5.28 -3.41 11.82
N LYS A 39 -5.75 -2.16 11.96
CA LYS A 39 -4.87 -1.03 12.34
C LYS A 39 -4.18 -1.29 13.68
N LYS A 40 -4.94 -1.75 14.68
CA LYS A 40 -4.40 -2.07 16.00
C LYS A 40 -3.43 -3.24 15.95
N GLU A 41 -3.74 -4.27 15.17
CA GLU A 41 -2.85 -5.43 14.96
C GLU A 41 -1.55 -5.02 14.27
N ILE A 42 -1.62 -4.21 13.22
CA ILE A 42 -0.43 -3.68 12.53
C ILE A 42 0.42 -2.86 13.50
N SER A 43 -0.18 -1.96 14.29
CA SER A 43 0.54 -1.17 15.30
C SER A 43 1.26 -2.07 16.32
N ASN A 44 0.59 -3.08 16.86
CA ASN A 44 1.20 -4.04 17.78
C ASN A 44 2.28 -4.90 17.11
N SER A 45 2.14 -5.18 15.81
CA SER A 45 3.08 -5.97 15.02
C SER A 45 4.35 -5.18 14.72
N VAL A 46 4.27 -3.86 14.56
CA VAL A 46 5.44 -2.97 14.46
C VAL A 46 6.28 -3.02 15.72
N GLU A 47 5.65 -2.93 16.90
CA GLU A 47 6.35 -3.02 18.19
C GLU A 47 7.06 -4.37 18.37
N LYS A 48 6.43 -5.45 17.90
CA LYS A 48 6.97 -6.82 17.96
C LYS A 48 7.91 -7.18 16.81
N LYS A 49 8.04 -6.30 15.81
CA LYS A 49 8.72 -6.55 14.53
C LYS A 49 8.26 -7.83 13.82
N ASP A 50 6.96 -8.10 13.89
CA ASP A 50 6.33 -9.22 13.17
C ASP A 50 6.13 -8.85 11.68
N ILE A 51 7.21 -8.98 10.92
CA ILE A 51 7.22 -8.66 9.49
C ILE A 51 6.27 -9.55 8.69
N ASP A 52 6.22 -10.83 9.00
CA ASP A 52 5.42 -11.79 8.24
C ASP A 52 3.92 -11.53 8.45
N GLY A 53 3.53 -11.18 9.68
CA GLY A 53 2.19 -10.69 9.99
C GLY A 53 1.81 -9.45 9.18
N ILE A 54 2.70 -8.45 9.11
CA ILE A 54 2.43 -7.21 8.37
C ILE A 54 2.39 -7.47 6.85
N ILE A 55 3.26 -8.32 6.31
CA ILE A 55 3.23 -8.74 4.89
C ILE A 55 1.88 -9.37 4.55
N LYS A 56 1.32 -10.20 5.43
CA LYS A 56 0.00 -10.80 5.24
C LYS A 56 -1.10 -9.75 5.13
N HIS A 57 -1.03 -8.67 5.92
CA HIS A 57 -1.97 -7.56 5.81
C HIS A 57 -1.79 -6.76 4.51
N LEU A 58 -0.55 -6.59 4.02
CA LEU A 58 -0.27 -5.96 2.73
C LEU A 58 -0.88 -6.76 1.57
N GLN A 59 -0.86 -8.09 1.65
CA GLN A 59 -1.38 -8.98 0.59
C GLN A 59 -2.89 -9.22 0.67
N ASN A 60 -3.60 -8.52 1.57
CA ASN A 60 -5.04 -8.70 1.74
C ASN A 60 -5.81 -8.38 0.44
N SER A 61 -6.45 -9.40 -0.12
CA SER A 61 -7.16 -9.33 -1.40
C SER A 61 -8.52 -8.62 -1.35
N HIS A 62 -9.00 -8.20 -0.18
CA HIS A 62 -10.30 -7.54 -0.06
C HIS A 62 -10.25 -6.13 -0.68
N PRO A 63 -11.03 -5.83 -1.75
CA PRO A 63 -10.92 -4.57 -2.48
C PRO A 63 -11.30 -3.34 -1.66
N SER A 64 -12.27 -3.45 -0.74
CA SER A 64 -12.71 -2.35 0.12
C SER A 64 -11.79 -2.08 1.32
N LEU A 65 -10.91 -3.03 1.67
CA LEU A 65 -9.99 -2.90 2.81
C LEU A 65 -8.60 -2.37 2.41
N TYR A 66 -8.54 -1.51 1.40
CA TYR A 66 -7.28 -0.90 0.94
C TYR A 66 -6.56 -0.12 2.06
N ILE A 67 -7.30 0.38 3.04
CA ILE A 67 -6.77 1.06 4.22
C ILE A 67 -5.82 0.11 4.99
N ILE A 68 -6.16 -1.17 5.11
CA ILE A 68 -5.32 -2.18 5.77
C ILE A 68 -3.98 -2.32 5.03
N ARG A 69 -4.02 -2.45 3.70
CA ARG A 69 -2.81 -2.55 2.86
C ARG A 69 -1.96 -1.30 2.93
N MET A 70 -2.59 -0.13 2.95
CA MET A 70 -1.93 1.17 3.10
C MET A 70 -1.19 1.28 4.43
N HIS A 71 -1.84 0.93 5.55
CA HIS A 71 -1.19 0.91 6.87
C HIS A 71 -0.08 -0.13 6.95
N ALA A 72 -0.27 -1.31 6.37
CA ALA A 72 0.76 -2.35 6.32
C ALA A 72 2.00 -1.88 5.53
N ALA A 73 1.81 -1.22 4.37
CA ALA A 73 2.91 -0.65 3.60
C ALA A 73 3.70 0.38 4.43
N GLY A 74 3.01 1.31 5.10
CA GLY A 74 3.64 2.29 5.98
C GLY A 74 4.45 1.65 7.11
N ALA A 75 3.86 0.68 7.81
CA ALA A 75 4.52 -0.08 8.87
C ALA A 75 5.79 -0.81 8.38
N LEU A 76 5.74 -1.45 7.21
CA LEU A 76 6.92 -2.11 6.63
C LEU A 76 8.03 -1.10 6.29
N GLY A 77 7.66 0.08 5.81
CA GLY A 77 8.57 1.20 5.59
C GLY A 77 9.26 1.67 6.86
N GLU A 78 8.52 1.80 7.97
CA GLU A 78 9.08 2.19 9.27
C GLU A 78 10.05 1.15 9.84
N ILE A 79 9.75 -0.15 9.67
CA ILE A 79 10.61 -1.21 10.19
C ILE A 79 11.89 -1.37 9.37
N ARG A 80 11.85 -1.02 8.07
CA ARG A 80 12.99 -1.04 7.14
C ARG A 80 13.64 -2.43 6.98
N ASP A 81 12.86 -3.51 7.13
CA ASP A 81 13.36 -4.87 6.99
C ASP A 81 13.45 -5.28 5.49
N PRO A 82 14.61 -5.77 5.01
CA PRO A 82 14.77 -6.18 3.61
C PRO A 82 13.82 -7.29 3.14
N ARG A 83 13.23 -8.07 4.05
CA ARG A 83 12.22 -9.10 3.70
C ARG A 83 10.94 -8.49 3.13
N ALA A 84 10.65 -7.23 3.46
CA ALA A 84 9.47 -6.52 2.99
C ALA A 84 9.58 -6.04 1.52
N VAL A 85 10.78 -6.01 0.96
CA VAL A 85 11.05 -5.39 -0.36
C VAL A 85 10.27 -6.06 -1.48
N GLN A 86 10.29 -7.39 -1.58
CA GLN A 86 9.58 -8.10 -2.64
C GLN A 86 8.05 -7.97 -2.51
N PRO A 87 7.44 -8.18 -1.33
CA PRO A 87 6.01 -7.90 -1.13
C PRO A 87 5.60 -6.47 -1.49
N LEU A 88 6.43 -5.48 -1.15
CA LEU A 88 6.18 -4.08 -1.50
C LEU A 88 6.30 -3.85 -3.02
N ILE A 89 7.29 -4.46 -3.70
CA ILE A 89 7.41 -4.40 -5.17
C ILE A 89 6.13 -4.93 -5.84
N ASP A 90 5.60 -6.05 -5.35
CA ASP A 90 4.38 -6.63 -5.90
C ASP A 90 3.17 -5.68 -5.69
N ALA A 91 3.11 -5.01 -4.54
CA ALA A 91 2.08 -4.03 -4.19
C ALA A 91 2.18 -2.69 -4.97
N LEU A 92 3.23 -2.44 -5.77
CA LEU A 92 3.26 -1.29 -6.70
C LEU A 92 2.15 -1.38 -7.77
N LYS A 93 1.61 -2.58 -7.98
CA LYS A 93 0.52 -2.84 -8.94
C LYS A 93 -0.87 -2.77 -8.31
N ASP A 94 -0.97 -2.39 -7.03
CA ASP A 94 -2.25 -2.28 -6.33
C ASP A 94 -3.25 -1.43 -7.12
N GLU A 95 -4.53 -1.77 -7.03
CA GLU A 95 -5.60 -1.04 -7.72
C GLU A 95 -5.81 0.37 -7.13
N HIS A 96 -5.59 0.53 -5.82
CA HIS A 96 -5.81 1.78 -5.10
C HIS A 96 -4.57 2.66 -5.07
N GLU A 97 -4.73 3.92 -5.46
CA GLU A 97 -3.60 4.87 -5.54
C GLU A 97 -2.95 5.17 -4.20
N HIS A 98 -3.75 5.25 -3.13
CA HIS A 98 -3.23 5.50 -1.78
C HIS A 98 -2.28 4.40 -1.32
N VAL A 99 -2.60 3.13 -1.62
CA VAL A 99 -1.74 2.00 -1.31
C VAL A 99 -0.42 2.13 -2.08
N ARG A 100 -0.49 2.40 -3.40
CA ARG A 100 0.72 2.58 -4.23
C ARG A 100 1.63 3.70 -3.72
N PHE A 101 1.07 4.85 -3.32
CA PHE A 101 1.87 5.94 -2.75
C PHE A 101 2.59 5.53 -1.46
N CYS A 102 1.89 4.85 -0.54
CA CYS A 102 2.52 4.34 0.68
C CYS A 102 3.58 3.29 0.39
N VAL A 103 3.36 2.43 -0.60
CA VAL A 103 4.35 1.43 -1.04
C VAL A 103 5.60 2.10 -1.60
N ILE A 104 5.47 3.12 -2.45
CA ILE A 104 6.62 3.88 -2.99
C ILE A 104 7.40 4.51 -1.83
N GLY A 105 6.71 5.15 -0.88
CA GLY A 105 7.34 5.73 0.31
C GLY A 105 8.04 4.67 1.17
N ALA A 106 7.43 3.50 1.36
CA ALA A 106 8.05 2.41 2.12
C ALA A 106 9.32 1.87 1.44
N LEU A 107 9.31 1.70 0.12
CA LEU A 107 10.48 1.28 -0.66
C LEU A 107 11.61 2.34 -0.61
N GLU A 108 11.25 3.63 -0.62
CA GLU A 108 12.17 4.75 -0.42
C GLU A 108 12.81 4.70 0.97
N GLU A 109 12.01 4.51 2.03
CA GLU A 109 12.50 4.40 3.41
C GLU A 109 13.42 3.18 3.56
N ILE A 110 13.05 2.01 3.02
CA ILE A 110 13.93 0.84 3.06
C ILE A 110 15.24 1.10 2.31
N GLY A 111 15.17 1.74 1.14
CA GLY A 111 16.35 2.11 0.36
C GLY A 111 17.07 0.93 -0.30
N ASP A 112 16.41 -0.22 -0.46
CA ASP A 112 17.01 -1.40 -1.06
C ASP A 112 17.14 -1.27 -2.58
N ALA A 113 18.32 -1.57 -3.12
CA ALA A 113 18.62 -1.48 -4.55
C ALA A 113 17.68 -2.32 -5.43
N ARG A 114 17.10 -3.40 -4.88
CA ARG A 114 16.16 -4.28 -5.58
C ARG A 114 14.88 -3.55 -6.00
N SER A 115 14.54 -2.42 -5.37
CA SER A 115 13.35 -1.63 -5.74
C SER A 115 13.59 -0.65 -6.90
N VAL A 116 14.84 -0.39 -7.28
CA VAL A 116 15.18 0.62 -8.29
C VAL A 116 14.54 0.30 -9.64
N GLU A 117 14.78 -0.89 -10.17
CA GLU A 117 14.23 -1.30 -11.47
C GLU A 117 12.68 -1.31 -11.49
N PRO A 118 11.97 -1.89 -10.49
CA PRO A 118 10.51 -1.78 -10.40
C PRO A 118 9.98 -0.35 -10.30
N LEU A 119 10.69 0.55 -9.61
CA LEU A 119 10.32 1.96 -9.53
C LEU A 119 10.53 2.66 -10.87
N ILE A 120 11.60 2.35 -11.62
CA ILE A 120 11.80 2.87 -12.98
C ILE A 120 10.62 2.46 -13.88
N ASP A 121 10.24 1.18 -13.85
CA ASP A 121 9.08 0.68 -14.59
C ASP A 121 7.77 1.39 -14.21
N ALA A 122 7.60 1.76 -12.92
CA ALA A 122 6.43 2.50 -12.46
C ALA A 122 6.33 3.90 -13.12
N ILE A 123 7.44 4.53 -13.51
CA ILE A 123 7.43 5.80 -14.27
C ILE A 123 6.79 5.64 -15.65
N LYS A 124 7.01 4.49 -16.31
CA LYS A 124 6.45 4.17 -17.64
C LYS A 124 4.92 4.20 -17.66
N GLY A 125 4.31 3.88 -16.53
CA GLY A 125 2.86 3.80 -16.37
C GLY A 125 2.13 5.10 -16.76
N LYS A 126 0.82 4.98 -17.05
CA LYS A 126 -0.04 6.12 -17.43
C LYS A 126 -0.36 7.07 -16.26
N ARG A 127 0.09 6.77 -15.04
CA ARG A 127 -0.27 7.47 -13.80
C ARG A 127 0.65 8.66 -13.55
N ARG A 128 0.35 9.79 -14.19
CA ARG A 128 1.21 10.99 -14.20
C ARG A 128 1.57 11.53 -12.81
N PHE A 129 0.68 11.42 -11.83
CA PHE A 129 0.92 11.91 -10.46
C PHE A 129 1.97 11.08 -9.73
N GLU A 130 1.93 9.75 -9.90
CA GLU A 130 2.88 8.81 -9.30
C GLU A 130 4.31 9.05 -9.80
N ARG A 131 4.49 9.45 -11.06
CA ARG A 131 5.83 9.72 -11.64
C ARG A 131 6.65 10.71 -10.82
N LYS A 132 6.01 11.71 -10.18
CA LYS A 132 6.74 12.67 -9.34
C LYS A 132 7.27 11.98 -8.08
N VAL A 133 6.41 11.22 -7.42
CA VAL A 133 6.75 10.53 -6.16
C VAL A 133 7.81 9.47 -6.41
N VAL A 134 7.65 8.67 -7.47
CA VAL A 134 8.64 7.67 -7.89
C VAL A 134 9.99 8.31 -8.23
N ALA A 135 10.02 9.46 -8.90
CA ALA A 135 11.26 10.16 -9.22
C ALA A 135 12.00 10.64 -7.95
N GLU A 136 11.27 11.15 -6.95
CA GLU A 136 11.87 11.54 -5.67
C GLU A 136 12.37 10.32 -4.89
N ALA A 137 11.62 9.22 -4.88
CA ALA A 137 12.02 7.97 -4.26
C ALA A 137 13.32 7.42 -4.89
N LEU A 138 13.37 7.33 -6.23
CA LEU A 138 14.56 6.93 -6.96
C LEU A 138 15.75 7.83 -6.65
N LYS A 139 15.54 9.14 -6.57
CA LYS A 139 16.59 10.08 -6.18
C LYS A 139 17.14 9.82 -4.78
N LYS A 140 16.29 9.53 -3.80
CA LYS A 140 16.76 9.19 -2.45
C LYS A 140 17.47 7.84 -2.40
N ILE A 141 17.00 6.84 -3.15
CA ILE A 141 17.60 5.50 -3.16
C ILE A 141 18.95 5.51 -3.87
N THR A 142 19.06 6.21 -5.00
CA THR A 142 20.22 6.17 -5.90
C THR A 142 21.19 7.34 -5.73
N GLY A 143 20.74 8.44 -5.11
CA GLY A 143 21.46 9.71 -5.06
C GLY A 143 21.38 10.54 -6.34
N GLU A 144 20.79 10.01 -7.42
CA GLU A 144 20.80 10.63 -8.74
C GLU A 144 19.47 11.36 -9.05
N SER A 145 19.49 12.45 -9.83
CA SER A 145 18.31 13.27 -10.06
C SER A 145 17.98 13.41 -11.55
N LEU A 146 17.38 12.37 -12.13
CA LEU A 146 17.00 12.35 -13.56
C LEU A 146 15.57 12.84 -13.84
N GLY A 147 14.84 13.23 -12.79
CA GLY A 147 13.46 13.70 -12.89
C GLY A 147 12.48 12.58 -13.23
N LYS A 148 11.44 12.89 -14.01
CA LYS A 148 10.29 12.00 -14.29
C LYS A 148 10.42 11.27 -15.63
N ASP A 149 11.62 11.30 -16.20
CA ASP A 149 11.90 10.74 -17.52
C ASP A 149 12.34 9.28 -17.37
N HIS A 150 11.48 8.37 -17.83
CA HIS A 150 11.76 6.94 -17.80
C HIS A 150 13.04 6.58 -18.56
N GLY A 151 13.23 7.12 -19.77
CA GLY A 151 14.34 6.73 -20.63
C GLY A 151 15.70 7.13 -20.04
N LYS A 152 15.74 8.26 -19.33
CA LYS A 152 16.94 8.66 -18.58
C LYS A 152 17.27 7.69 -17.46
N TRP A 153 16.27 7.32 -16.67
CA TRP A 153 16.43 6.36 -15.58
C TRP A 153 16.82 4.97 -16.06
N GLU A 154 16.20 4.47 -17.14
CA GLU A 154 16.51 3.18 -17.75
C GLU A 154 17.96 3.14 -18.28
N ALA A 155 18.36 4.15 -19.05
CA ALA A 155 19.73 4.25 -19.56
C ALA A 155 20.78 4.35 -18.44
N TRP A 156 20.46 5.06 -17.35
CA TRP A 156 21.32 5.12 -16.18
C TRP A 156 21.38 3.78 -15.42
N TRP A 157 20.25 3.09 -15.25
CA TRP A 157 20.21 1.80 -14.57
C TRP A 157 21.03 0.74 -15.29
N GLU A 158 20.93 0.65 -16.63
CA GLU A 158 21.73 -0.29 -17.43
C GLU A 158 23.24 -0.11 -17.24
N GLN A 159 23.70 1.13 -17.00
CA GLN A 159 25.11 1.43 -16.77
C GLN A 159 25.56 1.19 -15.32
N ASN A 160 24.65 1.30 -14.34
CA ASN A 160 25.01 1.39 -12.92
C ASN A 160 24.54 0.19 -12.06
N LYS A 161 23.62 -0.64 -12.55
CA LYS A 161 23.00 -1.74 -11.77
C LYS A 161 24.02 -2.70 -11.14
N GLY A 162 25.09 -3.03 -11.87
CA GLY A 162 26.13 -3.94 -11.39
C GLY A 162 26.98 -3.37 -10.24
N THR A 163 27.08 -2.04 -10.12
CA THR A 163 27.79 -1.36 -9.03
C THR A 163 26.89 -1.22 -7.81
N ILE A 164 25.64 -0.81 -8.04
CA ILE A 164 24.67 -0.55 -6.97
C ILE A 164 24.31 -1.83 -6.21
N GLN A 165 24.07 -2.93 -6.92
CA GLN A 165 23.74 -4.24 -6.30
C GLN A 165 24.90 -4.85 -5.49
N LYS A 166 26.14 -4.39 -5.68
CA LYS A 166 27.31 -4.86 -4.92
C LYS A 166 27.66 -3.97 -3.73
N SER A 167 27.05 -2.79 -3.63
CA SER A 167 27.48 -1.73 -2.72
C SER A 167 26.77 -1.73 -1.36
N ARG A 168 25.90 -2.69 -1.07
CA ARG A 168 25.15 -2.82 0.19
C ARG A 168 24.96 -4.27 0.61
#